data_AF-A0A9D3VBV6-F1
#
_entry.id   AF-A0A9D3VBV6-F1
#
_cell.length_a   1.000
_cell.length_b   1.000
_cell.length_c   1.000
_cell.angle_alpha   90.00
_cell.angle_beta   90.00
_cell.angle_gamma   90.00
#
_symmetry.space_group_name_H-M   'P 1'
#
loop_
_entity.id
_entity.type
_entity.pdbx_description
1 polymer ?
#
loop_
_entity_poly.entity_id
_entity_poly.type
_entity_poly.pdbx_seq_one_letter_code
_entity_poly.pdbx_strand_id
1 'polypeptide(L)'
;MGYPYSMSLYNAQGSRFLGKCSVFDAELWGILDRLKLIQRRGHDRVIIYTDCLEVVKAIRQSSSTSSNSALIRRIHNILSQEN
;
A
#
# COMPACT_ATOMS: atom_id res chain seq x y z
N MET A 1 14.04 29.71 0.67
CA MET A 1 14.33 28.94 1.89
C MET A 1 13.41 27.72 1.89
N GLY A 2 13.97 26.54 1.65
CA GLY A 2 13.21 25.29 1.53
C GLY A 2 12.98 24.66 2.88
N TYR A 3 11.73 24.36 3.20
CA TYR A 3 11.40 23.43 4.28
C TYR A 3 11.60 22.02 3.72
N PRO A 4 12.49 21.20 4.31
CA PRO A 4 12.60 19.81 3.90
C PRO A 4 11.35 19.09 4.38
N TYR A 5 10.60 18.50 3.46
CA TYR A 5 9.52 17.55 3.75
C TYR A 5 10.13 16.25 4.32
N SER A 6 10.74 16.34 5.51
CA SER A 6 10.92 15.21 6.41
C SER A 6 9.63 15.03 7.19
N MET A 7 8.52 14.77 6.49
CA MET A 7 7.33 14.25 7.14
C MET A 7 7.63 12.78 7.42
N SER A 8 8.26 12.54 8.57
CA SER A 8 8.39 11.25 9.20
C SER A 8 7.04 10.54 9.19
N LEU A 9 6.83 9.65 8.23
CA LEU A 9 5.78 8.61 8.24
C LEU A 9 6.14 7.52 9.26
N TYR A 10 6.69 7.93 10.40
CA TYR A 10 6.83 7.05 11.55
C TYR A 10 5.47 7.01 12.24
N ASN A 11 4.87 5.82 12.25
CA ASN A 11 3.77 5.40 13.12
C ASN A 11 2.36 5.85 12.74
N ALA A 12 1.90 5.56 11.53
CA ALA A 12 0.47 5.28 11.32
C ALA A 12 0.23 3.77 11.50
N GLN A 13 0.23 3.31 12.76
CA GLN A 13 -0.42 2.06 13.17
C GLN A 13 -1.92 2.22 12.85
N GLY A 14 -2.29 1.95 11.60
CA GLY A 14 -3.68 1.87 11.16
C GLY A 14 -4.29 0.60 11.70
N SER A 15 -4.53 0.55 13.01
CA SER A 15 -5.11 -0.60 13.70
C SER A 15 -6.60 -0.69 13.39
N ARG A 16 -6.96 -1.07 12.16
CA ARG A 16 -8.25 -1.70 11.90
C ARG A 16 -8.21 -3.09 12.55
N PHE A 17 -9.22 -3.42 13.34
CA PHE A 17 -9.42 -4.79 13.80
C PHE A 17 -9.77 -5.66 12.58
N LEU A 18 -8.77 -6.36 12.04
CA LEU A 18 -8.93 -7.24 10.87
C LEU A 18 -9.39 -8.67 11.25
N GLY A 19 -9.59 -8.96 12.54
CA GLY A 19 -9.87 -10.31 13.02
C GLY A 19 -8.63 -11.23 12.96
N LYS A 20 -8.83 -12.53 12.75
CA LYS A 20 -7.72 -13.47 12.49
C LYS A 20 -7.20 -13.24 11.08
N CYS A 21 -6.01 -12.68 10.98
CA CYS A 21 -5.41 -12.25 9.72
C CYS A 21 -3.90 -12.50 9.77
N SER A 22 -3.28 -12.82 8.64
CA SER A 22 -1.81 -12.97 8.58
C SER A 22 -1.15 -11.59 8.63
N VAL A 23 0.14 -11.54 9.03
CA VAL A 23 0.93 -10.29 8.96
C VAL A 23 0.95 -9.74 7.53
N PHE A 24 1.08 -10.63 6.55
CA PHE A 24 1.02 -10.30 5.12
C PHE A 24 -0.28 -9.59 4.73
N ASP A 25 -1.44 -10.14 5.14
CA ASP A 25 -2.73 -9.54 4.85
C ASP A 25 -2.93 -8.20 5.57
N ALA A 26 -2.48 -8.09 6.83
CA ALA A 26 -2.56 -6.87 7.61
C ALA A 26 -1.75 -5.73 6.96
N GLU A 27 -0.56 -6.03 6.45
CA GLU A 27 0.25 -5.06 5.73
C GLU A 27 -0.37 -4.62 4.41
N LEU A 28 -0.88 -5.55 3.59
CA LEU A 28 -1.58 -5.20 2.35
C LEU A 28 -2.79 -4.30 2.62
N TRP A 29 -3.53 -4.56 3.70
CA TRP A 29 -4.64 -3.70 4.13
C TRP A 29 -4.18 -2.30 4.55
N GLY A 30 -3.06 -2.20 5.27
CA GLY A 30 -2.46 -0.92 5.65
C GLY A 30 -2.04 -0.10 4.43
N ILE A 31 -1.40 -0.76 3.45
CA ILE A 31 -1.00 -0.14 2.18
C ILE A 31 -2.21 0.34 1.40
N LEU A 32 -3.24 -0.50 1.23
CA LEU A 32 -4.46 -0.14 0.52
C LEU A 32 -5.19 1.06 1.16
N ASP A 33 -5.22 1.13 2.49
CA ASP A 33 -5.82 2.26 3.21
C ASP A 33 -5.10 3.57 2.92
N ARG A 34 -3.77 3.55 3.04
CA ARG A 34 -2.92 4.71 2.78
C ARG A 34 -3.00 5.14 1.32
N LEU A 35 -3.01 4.19 0.37
CA LEU A 35 -3.18 4.48 -1.05
C LEU A 35 -4.52 5.19 -1.33
N LYS A 36 -5.63 4.72 -0.74
CA LYS A 36 -6.92 5.41 -0.88
C LYS A 36 -6.90 6.81 -0.27
N LEU A 37 -6.25 6.99 0.87
CA LEU A 37 -6.10 8.31 1.49
C LEU A 37 -5.31 9.26 0.59
N ILE A 38 -4.22 8.77 0.01
CA ILE A 38 -3.36 9.54 -0.90
C ILE A 38 -4.11 9.90 -2.19
N GLN A 39 -4.83 8.95 -2.77
CA GLN A 39 -5.67 9.17 -3.96
C GLN A 39 -6.74 10.24 -3.71
N ARG A 40 -7.43 10.20 -2.56
CA ARG A 40 -8.40 11.24 -2.17
C ARG A 40 -7.78 12.63 -2.00
N ARG A 41 -6.49 12.70 -1.71
CA ARG A 41 -5.73 13.97 -1.59
C ARG A 41 -5.19 14.46 -2.93
N GLY A 42 -5.36 13.70 -4.01
CA GLY A 42 -4.93 14.07 -5.36
C GLY A 42 -3.42 14.00 -5.58
N HIS A 43 -2.68 13.22 -4.78
CA HIS A 43 -1.28 12.97 -5.09
C HIS A 43 -1.16 11.86 -6.12
N ASP A 44 -0.32 12.11 -7.12
CA ASP A 44 -0.10 11.24 -8.27
C ASP A 44 1.02 10.21 -8.05
N ARG A 45 1.97 10.50 -7.16
CA ARG A 45 3.12 9.65 -6.89
C ARG A 45 3.14 9.15 -5.47
N VAL A 46 3.37 7.85 -5.30
CA VAL A 46 3.43 7.19 -3.99
C VAL A 46 4.69 6.35 -3.89
N ILE A 47 5.40 6.50 -2.77
CA ILE A 47 6.46 5.59 -2.35
C ILE A 47 5.88 4.68 -1.26
N ILE A 48 5.87 3.37 -1.52
CA ILE A 48 5.43 2.38 -0.55
C ILE A 48 6.67 1.87 0.21
N TYR A 49 6.68 2.04 1.53
CA TYR A 49 7.70 1.49 2.42
C TYR A 49 7.09 0.36 3.26
N THR A 50 7.71 -0.82 3.22
CA THR A 50 7.35 -2.02 3.98
C THR A 50 8.63 -2.83 4.24
N ASP A 51 8.72 -3.45 5.41
CA ASP A 51 9.74 -4.40 5.81
C ASP A 51 9.40 -5.86 5.45
N CYS A 52 8.17 -6.12 4.97
CA CYS A 52 7.75 -7.44 4.50
C CYS A 52 8.15 -7.67 3.03
N LEU A 53 9.15 -8.51 2.84
CA LEU A 53 9.62 -8.90 1.51
C LEU A 53 8.54 -9.61 0.68
N GLU A 54 7.64 -10.38 1.30
CA GLU A 54 6.54 -11.03 0.56
C GLU A 54 5.58 -10.00 -0.03
N VAL A 55 5.25 -8.94 0.72
CA VAL A 55 4.41 -7.83 0.24
C VAL A 55 5.06 -7.11 -0.93
N VAL A 56 6.37 -6.83 -0.85
CA VAL A 56 7.11 -6.23 -1.98
C VAL A 56 7.04 -7.12 -3.22
N LYS A 57 7.25 -8.42 -3.08
CA LYS A 57 7.16 -9.37 -4.21
C LYS A 57 5.75 -9.41 -4.79
N ALA A 58 4.74 -9.46 -3.94
CA ALA A 58 3.34 -9.52 -4.33
C ALA A 58 2.87 -8.27 -5.09
N ILE A 59 3.29 -7.07 -4.66
CA ILE A 59 2.96 -5.80 -5.33
C ILE A 59 3.79 -5.62 -6.62
N ARG A 60 5.01 -6.16 -6.70
CA ARG A 60 5.83 -6.07 -7.93
C ARG A 60 5.40 -7.05 -9.01
N GLN A 61 4.85 -8.21 -8.64
CA GLN A 61 4.41 -9.21 -9.60
C GLN A 61 3.04 -8.83 -10.19
N SER A 62 3.07 -8.13 -11.33
CA SER A 62 1.88 -7.78 -12.10
C SER A 62 1.15 -9.03 -12.59
N SER A 63 0.05 -9.38 -11.92
CA SER A 63 -1.14 -10.12 -12.42
C SER A 63 -0.98 -11.40 -13.26
N SER A 64 0.20 -12.00 -13.39
CA SER A 64 0.42 -13.17 -14.25
C SER A 64 0.03 -14.49 -13.59
N THR A 65 -0.28 -14.52 -12.29
CA THR A 65 -0.62 -15.74 -11.57
C THR A 65 -2.02 -15.65 -11.01
N SER A 66 -2.86 -16.59 -11.41
CA SER A 66 -4.31 -16.73 -11.19
C SER A 66 -4.76 -16.80 -9.73
N SER A 67 -3.87 -16.59 -8.77
CA SER A 67 -4.12 -16.64 -7.32
C SER A 67 -3.84 -15.31 -6.61
N ASN A 68 -3.80 -14.18 -7.34
CA ASN A 68 -3.59 -12.88 -6.72
C ASN A 68 -4.82 -12.47 -5.89
N SER A 69 -4.61 -12.28 -4.58
CA SER A 69 -5.65 -11.86 -3.65
C SER A 69 -6.38 -10.63 -4.16
N ALA A 70 -7.69 -10.52 -3.86
CA ALA A 70 -8.49 -9.38 -4.27
C ALA A 70 -7.90 -8.04 -3.78
N LEU A 71 -7.08 -8.06 -2.73
CA LEU A 71 -6.34 -6.91 -2.20
C LEU A 71 -5.21 -6.47 -3.12
N ILE A 72 -4.36 -7.41 -3.56
CA ILE A 72 -3.25 -7.12 -4.48
C ILE A 72 -3.80 -6.52 -5.77
N ARG A 73 -4.89 -7.08 -6.32
CA ARG A 73 -5.54 -6.52 -7.51
C ARG A 73 -6.05 -5.09 -7.30
N ARG A 74 -6.61 -4.77 -6.14
CA ARG A 74 -7.05 -3.40 -5.82
C ARG A 74 -5.87 -2.44 -5.68
N ILE A 75 -4.77 -2.90 -5.07
CA ILE A 75 -3.54 -2.11 -4.95
C ILE A 75 -3.00 -1.80 -6.34
N HIS A 76 -2.85 -2.79 -7.21
CA HIS A 76 -2.44 -2.59 -8.61
C HIS A 76 -3.36 -1.63 -9.34
N ASN A 77 -4.68 -1.79 -9.21
CA ASN A 77 -5.62 -0.88 -9.87
C ASN A 77 -5.46 0.57 -9.44
N ILE A 78 -5.02 0.86 -8.21
CA ILE A 78 -4.75 2.24 -7.77
C ILE A 78 -3.40 2.71 -8.31
N LEU A 79 -2.38 1.85 -8.30
CA LEU A 79 -1.05 2.18 -8.81
C LEU A 79 -1.00 2.34 -10.34
N SER A 80 -1.88 1.66 -11.08
CA SER A 80 -1.99 1.76 -12.54
C SER A 80 -2.85 2.94 -13.01
N GLN A 81 -3.40 3.76 -12.11
CA GLN A 81 -4.14 4.99 -12.46
C GLN A 81 -3.22 6.20 -12.63
N GLU A 82 -1.93 5.98 -12.86
CA GLU A 82 -0.99 7.00 -13.33
C GLU A 82 -1.44 7.45 -14.73
N ASN A 83 -1.89 8.70 -14.86
CA ASN A 83 -2.36 9.32 -16.10
C ASN A 83 -1.49 10.51 -16.47
#